data_AF-A0A1G4XJB2-F1
#
_entry.id   AF-A0A1G4XJB2-F1
#
_cell.length_a   1.000
_cell.length_b   1.000
_cell.length_c   1.000
_cell.angle_alpha   90.00
_cell.angle_beta   90.00
_cell.angle_gamma   90.00
#
_symmetry.space_group_name_H-M   'P 1'
#
loop_
_entity.id
_entity.type
_entity.pdbx_description
1 polymer ?
#
loop_
_entity_poly.entity_id
_entity_poly.type
_entity_poly.pdbx_seq_one_letter_code
_entity_poly.pdbx_strand_id
1 'polypeptide(L)'
;MPTRCEIALAKVVADLVIFLEFTGENQLEQDAAINALEQVAAELQTLNADDKHHLMAIFIALSRHYPADKTAFVSHLPEAFGLL
;
A
#
# COMPACT_ATOMS: atom_id res chain seq x y z
N MET A 1 -0.13 12.83 19.26
CA MET A 1 0.99 12.10 18.61
C MET A 1 0.38 11.28 17.50
N PRO A 2 0.98 11.25 16.30
CA PRO A 2 0.46 10.43 15.21
C PRO A 2 0.46 8.96 15.62
N THR A 3 -0.55 8.22 15.18
CA THR A 3 -0.66 6.78 15.38
C THR A 3 0.40 6.05 14.55
N ARG A 4 0.66 4.79 14.90
CA ARG A 4 1.60 3.96 14.14
C ARG A 4 1.12 3.73 12.70
N CYS A 5 -0.19 3.63 12.50
CA CYS A 5 -0.82 3.55 11.19
C CYS A 5 -0.58 4.82 10.35
N GLU A 6 -0.78 6.01 10.92
CA GLU A 6 -0.53 7.28 10.22
C GLU A 6 0.94 7.43 9.78
N ILE A 7 1.89 7.04 10.64
CA ILE A 7 3.31 7.06 10.31
C ILE A 7 3.63 6.08 9.18
N ALA A 8 3.12 4.84 9.26
CA ALA A 8 3.35 3.82 8.24
C ALA A 8 2.79 4.24 6.86
N LEU A 9 1.58 4.82 6.84
CA LEU A 9 0.96 5.33 5.61
C LEU A 9 1.76 6.49 5.01
N ALA A 10 2.17 7.45 5.84
CA ALA A 10 3.00 8.57 5.38
C ALA A 10 4.33 8.08 4.79
N LYS A 11 4.96 7.08 5.43
CA LYS A 11 6.19 6.46 4.94
C LYS A 11 5.98 5.74 3.61
N VAL A 12 4.96 4.89 3.50
CA VAL A 12 4.61 4.19 2.25
C VAL A 12 4.40 5.17 1.10
N VAL A 13 3.69 6.27 1.33
CA VAL A 13 3.49 7.32 0.33
C VAL A 13 4.82 7.97 -0.05
N ALA A 14 5.67 8.30 0.92
CA ALA A 14 6.98 8.90 0.66
C ALA A 14 7.91 7.96 -0.13
N ASP A 15 7.97 6.68 0.26
CA ASP A 15 8.80 5.67 -0.38
C ASP A 15 8.36 5.43 -1.83
N LEU A 16 7.06 5.38 -2.10
CA LEU A 16 6.52 5.28 -3.46
C LEU A 16 6.83 6.52 -4.31
N VAL A 17 6.70 7.73 -3.76
CA VAL A 17 7.03 8.97 -4.48
C VAL A 17 8.53 9.04 -4.78
N ILE A 18 9.39 8.67 -3.82
CA ILE A 18 10.84 8.58 -4.03
C ILE A 18 11.14 7.56 -5.13
N PHE A 19 10.53 6.38 -5.07
CA PHE A 19 10.71 5.36 -6.10
C PHE A 19 10.34 5.90 -7.49
N LEU A 20 9.18 6.55 -7.64
CA LEU A 20 8.75 7.09 -8.93
C LEU A 20 9.60 8.25 -9.43
N GLU A 21 9.99 9.19 -8.55
CA GLU A 21 10.80 10.36 -8.92
C GLU A 21 12.23 10.00 -9.32
N PHE A 22 12.82 9.00 -8.65
CA PHE A 22 14.22 8.63 -8.83
C PHE A 22 14.41 7.38 -9.70
N THR A 23 13.34 6.77 -10.22
CA THR A 23 13.42 5.72 -11.24
C THR A 23 13.38 6.35 -12.63
N GLY A 24 14.45 6.20 -13.40
CA GLY A 24 14.51 6.77 -14.75
C GLY A 24 13.44 6.18 -15.69
N GLU A 25 13.09 6.92 -16.75
CA GLU A 25 12.00 6.56 -17.70
C GLU A 25 12.12 5.16 -18.32
N ASN A 26 13.32 4.58 -18.38
CA ASN A 26 13.58 3.23 -18.91
C ASN A 26 13.93 2.19 -17.82
N GLN A 27 13.74 2.51 -16.54
CA GLN A 27 14.11 1.66 -15.40
C GLN A 27 12.90 1.14 -14.60
N LEU A 28 11.69 1.63 -14.89
CA LEU A 28 10.46 1.13 -14.28
C LEU A 28 10.01 -0.18 -14.96
N GLU A 29 10.85 -1.20 -14.84
CA GLU A 29 10.52 -2.55 -15.26
C GLU A 29 9.67 -3.25 -14.20
N GLN A 30 9.01 -4.34 -14.60
CA GLN A 30 8.07 -5.07 -13.74
C GLN A 30 8.69 -5.49 -12.40
N ASP A 31 9.95 -5.93 -12.40
CA ASP A 31 10.65 -6.35 -11.18
C ASP A 31 10.84 -5.20 -10.18
N ALA A 32 11.12 -3.99 -10.69
CA ALA A 32 11.27 -2.80 -9.85
C ALA A 32 9.93 -2.41 -9.21
N ALA A 33 8.83 -2.48 -9.98
CA ALA A 33 7.50 -2.21 -9.47
C ALA A 33 7.04 -3.25 -8.43
N ILE A 34 7.35 -4.54 -8.63
CA ILE A 34 7.05 -5.59 -7.66
C ILE A 34 7.84 -5.36 -6.37
N ASN A 35 9.15 -5.09 -6.46
CA ASN A 35 9.98 -4.81 -5.28
C ASN A 35 9.46 -3.60 -4.48
N ALA A 36 9.02 -2.54 -5.15
CA ALA A 36 8.39 -1.40 -4.48
C ALA A 36 7.11 -1.81 -3.73
N LEU A 37 6.26 -2.65 -4.34
CA LEU A 37 5.06 -3.17 -3.68
C LEU A 37 5.39 -4.10 -2.49
N GLU A 38 6.43 -4.92 -2.59
CA GLU A 38 6.90 -5.77 -1.49
C GLU A 38 7.39 -4.94 -0.31
N GLN A 39 8.11 -3.85 -0.56
CA GLN A 39 8.54 -2.91 0.49
C GLN A 39 7.35 -2.25 1.18
N VAL A 40 6.33 -1.85 0.42
CA VAL A 40 5.07 -1.33 0.98
C VAL A 40 4.40 -2.38 1.86
N ALA A 41 4.28 -3.63 1.37
CA ALA A 41 3.69 -4.72 2.14
C ALA A 41 4.46 -4.94 3.46
N ALA A 42 5.78 -5.00 3.40
CA ALA A 42 6.64 -5.22 4.55
C ALA A 42 6.46 -4.13 5.62
N GLU A 43 6.36 -2.86 5.23
CA GLU A 43 6.13 -1.75 6.15
C GLU A 43 4.75 -1.86 6.83
N LEU A 44 3.69 -2.09 6.05
CA LEU A 44 2.33 -2.23 6.59
C LEU A 44 2.18 -3.46 7.48
N GLN A 45 2.92 -4.54 7.20
CA GLN A 45 2.93 -5.74 8.04
C GLN A 45 3.53 -5.49 9.43
N THR A 46 4.28 -4.40 9.64
CA THR A 46 4.80 -4.06 10.97
C THR A 46 3.73 -3.58 11.94
N LEU A 47 2.56 -3.15 11.44
CA LEU A 47 1.43 -2.67 12.25
C LEU A 47 0.94 -3.72 13.25
N ASN A 48 0.31 -3.27 14.34
CA ASN A 48 -0.34 -4.19 15.28
C ASN A 48 -1.66 -4.73 14.68
N ALA A 49 -2.26 -5.73 15.32
CA ALA A 49 -3.47 -6.38 14.81
C ALA A 49 -4.66 -5.43 14.66
N ASP A 50 -4.83 -4.49 15.60
CA ASP A 50 -5.94 -3.52 15.57
C ASP A 50 -5.78 -2.54 14.40
N ASP A 51 -4.57 -2.01 14.21
CA ASP A 51 -4.21 -1.11 13.12
C ASP A 51 -4.36 -1.82 11.75
N LYS A 52 -3.97 -3.10 11.66
CA LYS A 52 -4.19 -3.92 10.45
C LYS A 52 -5.67 -4.05 10.15
N HIS A 53 -6.49 -4.49 11.11
CA HIS A 53 -7.94 -4.61 10.92
C HIS A 53 -8.58 -3.29 10.50
N HIS A 54 -8.16 -2.19 11.12
CA HIS A 54 -8.66 -0.86 10.75
C HIS A 54 -8.28 -0.50 9.30
N LEU A 55 -7.02 -0.71 8.91
CA LEU A 55 -6.53 -0.44 7.56
C LEU A 55 -7.23 -1.31 6.51
N MET A 56 -7.50 -2.59 6.81
CA MET A 56 -8.27 -3.47 5.92
C MET A 56 -9.68 -2.93 5.67
N ALA A 57 -10.37 -2.47 6.72
CA ALA A 57 -11.69 -1.88 6.59
C ALA A 57 -11.66 -0.60 5.73
N ILE A 58 -10.60 0.21 5.85
CA ILE A 58 -10.38 1.38 5.01
C ILE A 58 -10.23 0.98 3.54
N PHE A 59 -9.40 -0.01 3.21
CA PHE A 59 -9.24 -0.47 1.80
C PHE A 59 -10.57 -0.95 1.20
N ILE A 60 -11.35 -1.71 1.97
CA ILE A 60 -12.68 -2.19 1.54
C ILE A 60 -13.63 -1.01 1.30
N ALA A 61 -13.67 -0.03 2.21
CA ALA A 61 -14.49 1.16 2.03
C ALA A 61 -14.03 1.98 0.82
N LEU A 62 -12.72 2.19 0.68
CA LEU A 62 -12.10 2.98 -0.37
C LEU A 62 -12.35 2.38 -1.76
N SER A 63 -12.37 1.04 -1.88
CA SER A 63 -12.62 0.34 -3.14
C SER A 63 -13.89 0.80 -3.86
N ARG A 64 -14.91 1.23 -3.10
CA ARG A 64 -16.21 1.71 -3.60
C ARG A 64 -16.15 3.08 -4.26
N HIS A 65 -15.06 3.82 -4.06
CA HIS A 65 -14.82 5.12 -4.67
C HIS A 65 -14.07 5.03 -6.00
N TYR A 66 -13.59 3.84 -6.37
CA TYR A 66 -12.95 3.61 -7.66
C TYR A 66 -13.93 3.11 -8.72
N PRO A 67 -13.64 3.32 -10.01
CA PRO A 67 -14.39 2.70 -11.10
C PRO A 67 -14.39 1.17 -11.00
N ALA A 68 -15.41 0.54 -11.59
CA ALA A 68 -15.72 -0.89 -11.40
C ALA A 68 -14.57 -1.85 -11.76
N ASP A 69 -13.74 -1.48 -12.74
CA ASP A 69 -12.55 -2.25 -13.14
C ASP A 69 -11.43 -2.25 -12.08
N LYS A 70 -11.46 -1.29 -11.15
CA LYS A 70 -10.46 -1.13 -10.08
C LYS A 70 -11.00 -1.45 -8.69
N THR A 71 -12.32 -1.46 -8.49
CA THR A 71 -12.94 -1.80 -7.20
C THR A 71 -12.45 -3.14 -6.67
N ALA A 72 -12.51 -4.19 -7.51
CA ALA A 72 -12.05 -5.52 -7.11
C ALA A 72 -10.55 -5.52 -6.76
N PHE A 73 -9.73 -4.84 -7.54
CA PHE A 73 -8.29 -4.75 -7.25
C PHE A 73 -8.04 -4.12 -5.87
N VAL A 74 -8.64 -2.97 -5.60
CA VAL A 74 -8.44 -2.23 -4.33
C VAL A 74 -8.97 -3.02 -3.12
N SER A 75 -10.07 -3.76 -3.28
CA SER A 75 -10.61 -4.57 -2.18
C SER A 75 -9.76 -5.78 -1.81
N HIS A 76 -8.90 -6.26 -2.71
CA HIS A 76 -7.98 -7.39 -2.46
C HIS A 76 -6.57 -6.95 -2.00
N LEU A 77 -6.28 -5.64 -1.96
CA LEU A 77 -5.00 -5.14 -1.43
C LEU A 77 -4.69 -5.61 -0.01
N PRO A 78 -5.66 -5.71 0.93
CA PRO A 78 -5.43 -6.33 2.22
C PRO A 78 -4.75 -7.71 2.17
N GLU A 79 -5.19 -8.57 1.25
CA GLU A 79 -4.63 -9.90 1.05
C GLU A 79 -3.25 -9.82 0.41
N ALA A 80 -3.11 -9.02 -0.66
CA ALA A 80 -1.85 -8.83 -1.36
C ALA A 80 -0.73 -8.28 -0.46
N PHE A 81 -1.08 -7.45 0.53
CA PHE A 81 -0.14 -6.90 1.51
C PHE A 81 0.04 -7.77 2.75
N GLY A 82 -0.62 -8.93 2.86
CA GLY A 82 -0.48 -9.83 4.00
C GLY A 82 -1.02 -9.24 5.31
N LEU A 83 -2.14 -8.53 5.23
CA LEU A 83 -2.80 -7.92 6.39
C LEU A 83 -3.86 -8.84 7.05
N LEU A 84 -4.24 -9.92 6.36
CA LEU A 84 -5.16 -10.97 6.83
C LEU A 84 -4.54 -11.89 7.88
#